data_AF-A0A924MPB2-F1
#
_entry.id   AF-A0A924MPB2-F1
#
_cell.length_a   1.000
_cell.length_b   1.000
_cell.length_c   1.000
_cell.angle_alpha   90.00
_cell.angle_beta   90.00
_cell.angle_gamma   90.00
#
_symmetry.space_group_name_H-M   'P 1'
#
loop_
_entity.id
_entity.type
_entity.pdbx_description
1 polymer ?
#
loop_
_entity_poly.entity_id
_entity_poly.type
_entity_poly.pdbx_seq_one_letter_code
_entity_poly.pdbx_strand_id
1 'polypeptide(L)'
;TYDTAAALLADVRALGGNPLATRRRGLLARAAGQALQAAIGRGRRADGKLALTFEVIYGHAFRPAPRVTAAGEAIVRFQPRR
;
A
#
# COMPACT_ATOMS: atom_id res chain seq x y z
N THR A 1 -6.60 15.68 -4.01
CA THR A 1 -5.48 16.58 -3.64
C THR A 1 -5.91 17.36 -2.42
N TYR A 2 -4.97 17.86 -1.61
CA TYR A 2 -5.27 18.33 -0.25
C TYR A 2 -4.98 19.82 -0.06
N ASP A 3 -5.86 20.50 0.67
CA ASP A 3 -5.68 21.90 1.06
C ASP A 3 -4.71 22.07 2.24
N THR A 4 -4.68 21.10 3.15
CA THR A 4 -3.89 21.16 4.38
C THR A 4 -3.01 19.93 4.52
N ALA A 5 -1.83 20.11 5.14
CA ALA A 5 -0.96 18.99 5.50
C ALA A 5 -1.64 18.04 6.51
N ALA A 6 -2.52 18.57 7.36
CA ALA A 6 -3.28 17.79 8.32
C ALA A 6 -4.24 16.80 7.64
N ALA A 7 -4.98 17.23 6.60
CA ALA A 7 -5.86 16.35 5.84
C ALA A 7 -5.07 15.25 5.12
N LEU A 8 -3.94 15.61 4.49
CA LEU A 8 -3.06 14.63 3.86
C LEU A 8 -2.53 13.59 4.86
N LEU A 9 -2.06 14.05 6.04
CA LEU A 9 -1.54 13.16 7.08
C LEU A 9 -2.63 12.27 7.71
N ALA A 10 -3.88 12.72 7.73
CA ALA A 10 -5.01 11.90 8.20
C ALA A 10 -5.21 10.69 7.26
N ASP A 11 -5.19 10.90 5.95
CA ASP A 11 -5.29 9.82 4.98
C ASP A 11 -4.09 8.88 5.04
N VAL A 12 -2.86 9.41 5.13
CA VAL A 12 -1.66 8.58 5.31
C VAL A 12 -1.78 7.69 6.56
N ARG A 13 -2.36 8.20 7.65
CA ARG A 13 -2.61 7.42 8.86
C ARG A 13 -3.67 6.34 8.62
N ALA A 14 -4.76 6.66 7.92
CA ALA A 14 -5.80 5.69 7.57
C ALA A 14 -5.26 4.56 6.67
N LEU A 15 -4.26 4.85 5.84
CA LEU A 15 -3.61 3.92 4.92
C LEU A 15 -2.44 3.13 5.54
N GLY A 16 -2.27 3.17 6.87
CA GLY A 16 -1.27 2.37 7.60
C GLY A 16 -0.11 3.17 8.18
N GLY A 17 -0.01 4.47 7.92
CA GLY A 17 0.96 5.36 8.53
C GLY A 17 2.41 5.02 8.19
N ASN A 18 3.31 5.11 9.18
CA ASN A 18 4.72 4.75 9.01
C ASN A 18 4.96 3.31 9.53
N PRO A 19 5.12 2.30 8.66
CA PRO A 19 5.29 0.92 9.06
C PRO A 19 6.74 0.57 9.44
N LEU A 20 7.70 1.49 9.34
CA LEU A 20 9.11 1.20 9.60
C LEU A 20 9.32 0.69 11.04
N ALA A 21 10.00 -0.45 11.18
CA ALA A 21 10.36 -1.00 12.49
C ALA A 21 11.29 -0.05 13.28
N THR A 22 12.06 0.77 12.57
CA THR A 22 12.96 1.80 13.12
C THR A 22 12.25 3.10 13.49
N ARG A 23 10.92 3.19 13.33
CA ARG A 23 10.18 4.39 13.69
C ARG A 23 10.34 4.72 15.17
N ARG A 24 10.37 6.02 15.48
CA ARG A 24 10.34 6.49 16.86
C ARG A 24 9.07 5.99 17.56
N ARG A 25 9.24 5.43 18.77
CA ARG A 25 8.13 4.90 19.60
C ARG A 25 7.50 5.94 20.54
N GLY A 26 8.23 7.00 20.87
CA GLY A 26 7.78 8.06 21.76
C GLY A 26 7.04 9.20 21.04
N LEU A 27 6.45 10.09 21.83
CA LEU A 27 5.81 11.31 21.33
C LEU A 27 6.82 12.24 20.66
N LEU A 28 6.35 12.96 19.64
CA LEU A 28 7.08 14.08 19.06
C LEU A 28 6.76 15.36 19.84
N ALA A 29 7.76 16.21 20.02
CA ALA A 29 7.54 17.54 20.56
C ALA A 29 6.70 18.37 19.58
N ARG A 30 5.95 19.36 20.12
CA ARG A 30 5.10 20.25 19.32
C ARG A 30 5.87 20.92 18.16
N ALA A 31 7.08 21.42 18.43
CA ALA A 31 7.93 22.05 17.43
C ALA A 31 8.27 21.11 16.26
N ALA A 32 8.52 19.82 16.55
CA ALA A 32 8.77 18.83 15.51
C ALA A 32 7.52 18.57 14.64
N GLY A 33 6.33 18.56 15.24
CA GLY A 33 5.07 18.48 14.50
C GLY A 33 4.82 19.69 13.58
N GLN A 34 5.14 20.89 14.05
CA GLN A 34 5.06 22.11 13.23
C GLN A 34 6.08 22.10 12.09
N ALA A 35 7.32 21.69 12.37
CA ALA A 35 8.35 21.55 11.36
C ALA A 35 7.96 20.54 10.27
N LEU A 36 7.35 19.40 10.65
CA LEU A 36 6.81 18.42 9.71
C LEU A 36 5.72 19.03 8.81
N GLN A 37 4.73 19.72 9.40
CA GLN A 37 3.66 20.35 8.63
C GLN A 37 4.19 21.41 7.67
N ALA A 38 5.15 22.23 8.11
CA ALA A 38 5.81 23.21 7.25
C ALA A 38 6.60 22.54 6.11
N ALA A 39 7.28 21.43 6.39
CA ALA A 39 8.01 20.67 5.39
C ALA A 39 7.09 20.09 4.31
N ILE A 40 5.97 19.50 4.72
CA ILE A 40 4.93 19.03 3.78
C ILE A 40 4.37 20.22 2.99
N GLY A 41 4.10 21.35 3.65
CA GLY A 41 3.59 22.56 3.02
C GLY A 41 4.47 23.13 1.90
N ARG A 42 5.79 22.94 1.94
CA ARG A 42 6.70 23.33 0.84
C ARG A 42 6.50 22.52 -0.44
N GLY A 43 5.89 21.34 -0.34
CA GLY A 43 5.60 20.47 -1.50
C GLY A 43 4.30 20.80 -2.24
N ARG A 44 3.70 21.97 -1.99
CA ARG A 44 2.53 22.42 -2.75
C ARG A 44 2.89 22.56 -4.22
N ARG A 45 1.97 22.15 -5.09
CA ARG A 45 2.09 22.33 -6.53
C ARG A 45 1.70 23.76 -6.92
N ALA A 46 1.81 24.10 -8.20
CA ALA A 46 1.46 25.42 -8.74
C ALA A 46 -0.01 25.82 -8.49
N ASP A 47 -0.91 24.83 -8.37
CA ASP A 47 -2.32 25.02 -8.01
C ASP A 47 -2.54 25.28 -6.50
N GLY A 48 -1.48 25.36 -5.71
CA GLY A 48 -1.50 25.56 -4.27
C GLY A 48 -1.90 24.31 -3.48
N LYS A 49 -2.21 23.17 -4.12
CA LYS A 49 -2.63 21.94 -3.44
C LYS A 49 -1.44 21.02 -3.16
N LEU A 50 -1.59 20.20 -2.13
CA LEU A 50 -0.71 19.06 -1.87
C LEU A 50 -1.20 17.83 -2.63
N ALA A 51 -0.27 17.04 -3.16
CA ALA A 51 -0.57 15.77 -3.80
C ALA A 51 -0.03 14.60 -2.97
N LEU A 52 -0.79 13.51 -2.95
CA LEU A 52 -0.35 12.20 -2.48
C LEU A 52 -0.48 11.26 -3.68
N THR A 53 0.62 10.59 -4.03
CA THR A 53 0.66 9.65 -5.16
C THR A 53 0.64 8.23 -4.62
N PHE A 54 0.01 7.34 -5.37
CA PHE A 54 -0.09 5.92 -5.03
C PHE A 54 0.43 5.08 -6.18
N GLU A 55 1.12 4.01 -5.83
CA GLU A 55 1.43 2.92 -6.74
C GLU A 55 0.47 1.78 -6.45
N VAL A 56 -0.21 1.28 -7.48
CA VAL A 56 -1.18 0.19 -7.36
C VAL A 56 -0.64 -0.99 -8.17
N ILE A 57 -0.36 -2.09 -7.48
CA ILE A 57 0.16 -3.31 -8.08
C ILE A 57 -1.00 -4.28 -8.28
N TYR A 58 -1.30 -4.60 -9.54
CA TYR A 58 -2.31 -5.60 -9.90
C TYR A 58 -1.65 -6.96 -10.13
N GLY A 59 -1.94 -7.92 -9.27
CA GLY A 59 -1.52 -9.31 -9.42
C GLY A 59 -2.68 -10.19 -9.86
N HIS A 60 -2.50 -10.94 -10.95
CA HIS A 60 -3.44 -11.98 -11.35
C HIS A 60 -2.84 -13.36 -11.02
N ALA A 61 -3.64 -14.24 -10.41
CA ALA A 61 -3.22 -15.59 -10.08
C ALA A 61 -4.21 -16.61 -10.67
N PHE A 62 -3.69 -17.60 -11.39
CA PHE A 62 -4.47 -18.71 -11.93
C PHE A 62 -4.18 -19.96 -11.13
N ARG A 63 -5.23 -20.59 -10.59
CA ARG A 63 -5.11 -21.90 -9.95
C ARG A 63 -5.12 -22.98 -11.03
N PRO A 64 -4.06 -23.80 -11.18
CA PRO A 64 -4.08 -24.90 -12.12
C PRO A 64 -5.11 -25.96 -11.69
N ALA A 65 -5.62 -26.73 -12.66
CA ALA A 65 -6.44 -27.89 -12.35
C ALA A 65 -5.68 -28.84 -11.40
N PRO A 66 -6.34 -29.40 -10.37
CA PRO A 66 -5.72 -30.38 -9.49
C PRO A 66 -5.10 -31.54 -10.29
N ARG A 67 -3.87 -31.93 -9.93
CA ARG A 67 -3.16 -33.09 -10.50
C ARG A 67 -3.35 -34.36 -9.68
N VAL A 68 -3.88 -34.20 -8.47
CA VAL A 68 -4.19 -35.29 -7.53
C VAL A 68 -5.64 -35.16 -7.08
N THR A 69 -6.24 -36.29 -6.70
CA THR A 69 -7.53 -36.34 -6.02
C THR A 69 -7.43 -35.78 -4.59
N ALA A 70 -8.56 -35.66 -3.89
CA ALA A 70 -8.57 -35.29 -2.47
C ALA A 70 -7.85 -36.32 -1.57
N ALA A 71 -7.78 -37.59 -1.98
CA ALA A 71 -7.10 -38.67 -1.26
C ALA A 71 -5.61 -38.83 -1.65
N GLY A 72 -5.13 -38.03 -2.62
CA GLY A 72 -3.72 -37.99 -3.01
C GLY A 72 -3.33 -38.88 -4.19
N GLU A 73 -4.27 -39.56 -4.85
CA GLU A 73 -3.97 -40.35 -6.05
C GLU A 73 -3.70 -39.45 -7.26
N ALA A 74 -2.78 -39.85 -8.14
CA ALA A 74 -2.47 -39.14 -9.37
C ALA A 74 -3.60 -39.27 -10.41
N ILE A 75 -4.00 -38.16 -11.02
CA ILE A 75 -5.01 -38.13 -12.10
C ILE A 75 -4.30 -38.36 -13.45
N VAL A 76 -4.54 -39.49 -14.10
CA VAL A 76 -4.05 -39.82 -15.46
C VAL A 76 -5.18 -39.63 -16.48
N ARG A 77 -4.97 -38.78 -17.50
CA ARG A 77 -5.92 -38.59 -18.61
C ARG A 77 -5.42 -39.34 -19.84
N PHE A 78 -6.19 -40.33 -20.30
CA PHE A 78 -5.91 -41.06 -21.53
C PHE A 78 -6.67 -40.42 -22.70
N GLN A 79 -5.95 -40.02 -23.75
CA GLN A 79 -6.53 -39.60 -25.02
C GLN A 79 -6.15 -40.62 -26.11
N PRO A 80 -7.10 -41.42 -26.62
CA PRO A 80 -6.84 -42.37 -27.71
C PRO A 80 -6.47 -41.63 -29.00
N ARG A 81 -5.59 -42.23 -29.83
CA ARG A 81 -5.32 -41.74 -31.20
C ARG A 81 -6.54 -41.96 -32.09
N ARG A 82 -6.86 -40.95 -32.92
CA ARG A 82 -7.80 -41.08 -34.05
C ARG A 82 -7.19 -41.91 -35.17
#